data_AF-A0A928SZ40-F1
#
_entry.id   AF-A0A928SZ40-F1
#
_cell.length_a   1.000
_cell.length_b   1.000
_cell.length_c   1.000
_cell.angle_alpha   90.00
_cell.angle_beta   90.00
_cell.angle_gamma   90.00
#
_symmetry.space_group_name_H-M   'P 1'
#
loop_
_entity.id
_entity.type
_entity.pdbx_description
1 polymer ?
#
loop_
_entity_poly.entity_id
_entity_poly.type
_entity_poly.pdbx_seq_one_letter_code
_entity_poly.pdbx_strand_id
1 'polypeptide(L)'
;MSKSAANGCDAADCAACSVQNGKAACVAGQCAVGQCNGGFADCDKSAQNGCETPLGTSVHCSSCTDVCSAPTGTAACVAGACKITACPSLRADCDGLVGNGCEADLTTPSTCTTCTNKCAPAFDCAKPPTGPHLCACSGDASCLNGGTCYLGICVCGGTPCPGNQRCTLIGTCF
;
A
#
# COMPACT_ATOMS: atom_id res chain seq x y z
N MET A 1 -40.08 -38.45 -1.84
CA MET A 1 -39.01 -37.71 -2.55
C MET A 1 -38.15 -37.02 -1.51
N SER A 2 -36.82 -37.06 -1.63
CA SER A 2 -35.89 -36.45 -0.66
C SER A 2 -35.76 -34.95 -0.91
N LYS A 3 -36.14 -34.13 0.08
CA LYS A 3 -36.00 -32.66 0.04
C LYS A 3 -34.53 -32.27 -0.06
N SER A 4 -34.17 -31.53 -1.09
CA SER A 4 -32.79 -31.12 -1.36
C SER A 4 -32.76 -29.94 -2.32
N ALA A 5 -31.65 -29.21 -2.36
CA ALA A 5 -31.51 -28.07 -3.27
C ALA A 5 -31.70 -28.46 -4.75
N ALA A 6 -31.50 -29.73 -5.11
CA ALA A 6 -31.70 -30.24 -6.45
C ALA A 6 -33.17 -30.54 -6.81
N ASN A 7 -34.04 -30.78 -5.82
CA ASN A 7 -35.40 -31.31 -6.03
C ASN A 7 -36.48 -30.58 -5.19
N GLY A 8 -36.20 -29.37 -4.73
CA GLY A 8 -37.10 -28.59 -3.84
C GLY A 8 -36.78 -28.74 -2.35
N CYS A 9 -36.90 -27.62 -1.63
CA CYS A 9 -36.57 -27.55 -0.19
C CYS A 9 -37.76 -27.79 0.74
N ASP A 10 -39.00 -27.66 0.26
CA ASP A 10 -40.19 -27.99 1.04
C ASP A 10 -41.08 -29.02 0.33
N ALA A 11 -42.24 -29.33 0.91
CA ALA A 11 -43.16 -30.33 0.36
C ALA A 11 -44.16 -29.75 -0.67
N ALA A 12 -44.25 -28.42 -0.75
CA ALA A 12 -45.12 -27.68 -1.65
C ALA A 12 -44.41 -27.27 -2.95
N ASP A 13 -43.08 -27.11 -2.93
CA ASP A 13 -42.27 -26.74 -4.09
C ASP A 13 -41.23 -27.81 -4.43
N CYS A 14 -41.33 -28.37 -5.64
CA CYS A 14 -40.40 -29.37 -6.19
C CYS A 14 -39.35 -28.75 -7.12
N ALA A 15 -39.32 -27.42 -7.27
CA ALA A 15 -38.34 -26.74 -8.11
C ALA A 15 -36.94 -26.77 -7.49
N ALA A 16 -35.92 -27.04 -8.30
CA ALA A 16 -34.54 -26.91 -7.87
C ALA A 16 -34.22 -25.46 -7.51
N CYS A 17 -33.46 -25.27 -6.43
CA CYS A 17 -32.98 -23.94 -6.05
C CYS A 17 -31.92 -23.47 -7.06
N SER A 18 -32.15 -22.30 -7.65
CA SER A 18 -31.15 -21.61 -8.47
C SER A 18 -30.43 -20.59 -7.59
N VAL A 19 -29.10 -20.67 -7.55
CA VAL A 19 -28.23 -19.68 -6.89
C VAL A 19 -27.19 -19.24 -7.91
N GLN A 20 -27.19 -17.96 -8.25
CA GLN A 20 -26.22 -17.41 -9.19
C GLN A 20 -24.82 -17.36 -8.54
N ASN A 21 -23.78 -17.70 -9.30
CA ASN A 21 -22.38 -17.71 -8.87
C ASN A 21 -22.11 -18.52 -7.58
N GLY A 22 -22.91 -19.54 -7.30
CA GLY A 22 -22.76 -20.35 -6.10
C GLY A 22 -23.49 -21.69 -6.16
N LYS A 23 -23.41 -22.41 -5.05
CA LYS A 23 -24.13 -23.65 -4.79
C LYS A 23 -25.32 -23.35 -3.88
N ALA A 24 -26.49 -23.81 -4.28
CA ALA A 24 -27.69 -23.73 -3.46
C ALA A 24 -27.66 -24.74 -2.30
N ALA A 25 -28.30 -24.37 -1.19
CA ALA A 25 -28.57 -25.23 -0.05
C ALA A 25 -30.03 -25.12 0.37
N CYS A 26 -30.52 -26.12 1.11
CA CYS A 26 -31.80 -26.02 1.80
C CYS A 26 -31.55 -25.71 3.27
N VAL A 27 -32.01 -24.55 3.74
CA VAL A 27 -31.93 -24.13 5.13
C VAL A 27 -33.35 -23.92 5.64
N ALA A 28 -33.73 -24.64 6.70
CA ALA A 28 -35.08 -24.58 7.28
C ALA A 28 -36.24 -24.77 6.26
N GLY A 29 -36.01 -25.58 5.23
CA GLY A 29 -37.01 -25.83 4.19
C GLY A 29 -37.13 -24.75 3.12
N GLN A 30 -36.22 -23.77 3.08
CA GLN A 30 -36.17 -22.71 2.09
C GLN A 30 -34.86 -22.79 1.27
N CYS A 31 -34.91 -22.33 0.02
CA CYS A 31 -33.70 -22.14 -0.78
C CYS A 31 -32.81 -21.08 -0.14
N ALA A 32 -31.52 -21.39 -0.01
CA ALA A 32 -30.51 -20.51 0.53
C ALA A 32 -29.21 -20.61 -0.28
N VAL A 33 -28.35 -19.60 -0.18
CA VAL A 33 -26.97 -19.69 -0.63
C VAL A 33 -26.22 -20.63 0.31
N GLY A 34 -25.67 -21.72 -0.21
CA GLY A 34 -24.85 -22.67 0.55
C GLY A 34 -23.37 -22.29 0.53
N GLN A 35 -22.85 -22.00 -0.66
CA GLN A 35 -21.45 -21.62 -0.86
C GLN A 35 -21.30 -20.80 -2.13
N CYS A 36 -20.58 -19.68 -2.08
CA CYS A 36 -20.22 -18.93 -3.28
C CYS A 36 -19.05 -19.55 -4.03
N ASN A 37 -19.05 -19.41 -5.35
CA ASN A 37 -17.89 -19.71 -6.17
C ASN A 37 -16.72 -18.81 -5.77
N GLY A 38 -15.48 -19.28 -5.99
CA GLY A 38 -14.30 -18.47 -5.71
C GLY A 38 -14.37 -17.12 -6.42
N GLY A 39 -14.10 -16.04 -5.68
CA GLY A 39 -14.18 -14.67 -6.19
C GLY A 39 -15.57 -14.04 -6.12
N PHE A 40 -16.56 -14.66 -5.48
CA PHE A 40 -17.88 -14.07 -5.24
C PHE A 40 -18.27 -14.15 -3.76
N ALA A 41 -19.13 -13.21 -3.34
CA ALA A 41 -19.75 -13.19 -2.03
C ALA A 41 -21.26 -12.89 -2.15
N ASP A 42 -22.00 -13.43 -1.19
CA ASP A 42 -23.41 -13.11 -0.93
C ASP A 42 -23.44 -12.01 0.15
N CYS A 43 -23.67 -10.76 -0.26
CA CYS A 43 -23.54 -9.59 0.61
C CYS A 43 -24.87 -9.13 1.19
N ASP A 44 -25.98 -9.41 0.52
CA ASP A 44 -27.33 -9.11 1.01
C ASP A 44 -28.02 -10.32 1.70
N LYS A 45 -27.39 -11.50 1.67
CA LYS A 45 -27.88 -12.78 2.21
C LYS A 45 -29.14 -13.28 1.50
N SER A 46 -29.33 -12.91 0.24
CA SER A 46 -30.50 -13.27 -0.54
C SER A 46 -30.24 -14.45 -1.47
N ALA A 47 -31.01 -15.51 -1.27
CA ALA A 47 -31.01 -16.66 -2.17
C ALA A 47 -31.50 -16.31 -3.60
N GLN A 48 -32.17 -15.17 -3.79
CA GLN A 48 -32.85 -14.80 -5.03
C GLN A 48 -31.89 -14.32 -6.11
N ASN A 49 -30.82 -13.62 -5.71
CA ASN A 49 -29.75 -13.13 -6.57
C ASN A 49 -28.41 -13.84 -6.31
N GLY A 50 -28.31 -14.65 -5.25
CA GLY A 50 -27.21 -15.58 -5.02
C GLY A 50 -25.95 -14.89 -4.52
N CYS A 51 -24.80 -15.22 -5.11
CA CYS A 51 -23.52 -14.56 -4.79
C CYS A 51 -23.29 -13.43 -5.78
N GLU A 52 -23.96 -12.32 -5.50
CA GLU A 52 -24.13 -11.17 -6.38
C GLU A 52 -22.89 -10.28 -6.48
N THR A 53 -21.99 -10.35 -5.51
CA THR A 53 -20.87 -9.41 -5.40
C THR A 53 -19.54 -10.05 -5.82
N PRO A 54 -18.84 -9.52 -6.85
CA PRO A 54 -17.49 -9.96 -7.19
C PRO A 54 -16.47 -9.44 -6.18
N LEU A 55 -15.65 -10.36 -5.65
CA LEU A 55 -14.51 -10.06 -4.79
C LEU A 55 -13.24 -9.75 -5.61
N GLY A 56 -12.22 -9.23 -4.94
CA GLY A 56 -10.97 -8.82 -5.58
C GLY A 56 -11.02 -7.43 -6.22
N THR A 57 -12.08 -6.67 -5.95
CA THR A 57 -12.22 -5.28 -6.43
C THR A 57 -11.83 -4.29 -5.34
N SER A 58 -11.61 -3.01 -5.68
CA SER A 58 -11.30 -1.99 -4.68
C SER A 58 -12.46 -1.69 -3.72
N VAL A 59 -13.69 -2.09 -4.05
CA VAL A 59 -14.87 -1.89 -3.20
C VAL A 59 -15.21 -3.16 -2.41
N HIS A 60 -14.79 -4.33 -2.91
CA HIS A 60 -15.01 -5.64 -2.29
C HIS A 60 -13.74 -6.49 -2.39
N CYS A 61 -12.70 -6.17 -1.62
CA CYS A 61 -11.38 -6.79 -1.83
C CYS A 61 -11.33 -8.22 -1.32
N SER A 62 -11.48 -8.41 -0.01
CA SER A 62 -11.59 -9.74 0.61
C SER A 62 -13.01 -10.09 1.06
N SER A 63 -13.90 -9.10 1.18
CA SER A 63 -15.28 -9.28 1.62
C SER A 63 -16.19 -8.16 1.09
N CYS A 64 -17.48 -8.30 1.31
CA CYS A 64 -18.53 -7.36 0.92
C CYS A 64 -18.31 -5.92 1.35
N THR A 65 -17.65 -5.70 2.50
CA THR A 65 -17.46 -4.36 3.06
C THR A 65 -16.00 -3.93 3.07
N ASP A 66 -15.12 -4.73 2.45
CA ASP A 66 -13.68 -4.47 2.44
C ASP A 66 -13.30 -3.53 1.30
N VAL A 67 -13.47 -2.23 1.57
CA VAL A 67 -13.16 -1.15 0.64
C VAL A 67 -11.69 -0.73 0.81
N CYS A 68 -10.91 -0.86 -0.26
CA CYS A 68 -9.56 -0.36 -0.32
C CYS A 68 -9.58 1.17 -0.48
N SER A 69 -9.26 1.85 0.61
CA SER A 69 -9.09 3.30 0.63
C SER A 69 -7.83 3.65 1.40
N ALA A 70 -7.20 4.76 1.03
CA ALA A 70 -6.01 5.27 1.69
C ALA A 70 -6.14 6.80 1.88
N PRO A 71 -5.64 7.35 2.99
CA PRO A 71 -5.60 8.80 3.20
C PRO A 71 -4.77 9.53 2.13
N THR A 72 -3.73 8.89 1.61
CA THR A 72 -2.85 9.42 0.56
C THR A 72 -2.36 8.29 -0.33
N GLY A 73 -2.40 8.49 -1.65
CA GLY A 73 -2.04 7.48 -2.64
C GLY A 73 -3.23 6.72 -3.21
N THR A 74 -2.95 5.81 -4.13
CA THR A 74 -3.95 4.99 -4.80
C THR A 74 -3.95 3.59 -4.18
N ALA A 75 -5.02 3.28 -3.44
CA ALA A 75 -5.26 1.95 -2.91
C ALA A 75 -5.95 1.07 -3.96
N ALA A 76 -5.55 -0.19 -4.06
CA ALA A 76 -6.21 -1.20 -4.88
C ALA A 76 -6.21 -2.56 -4.17
N CYS A 77 -7.11 -3.44 -4.61
CA CYS A 77 -7.09 -4.82 -4.16
C CYS A 77 -6.04 -5.60 -4.95
N VAL A 78 -5.00 -6.09 -4.26
CA VAL A 78 -3.91 -6.86 -4.85
C VAL A 78 -3.81 -8.19 -4.13
N ALA A 79 -4.11 -9.27 -4.84
CA ALA A 79 -4.11 -10.64 -4.31
C ALA A 79 -4.99 -10.80 -3.04
N GLY A 80 -6.18 -10.16 -3.03
CA GLY A 80 -7.14 -10.26 -1.92
C GLY A 80 -6.81 -9.42 -0.69
N ALA A 81 -5.86 -8.49 -0.79
CA ALA A 81 -5.56 -7.53 0.26
C ALA A 81 -5.47 -6.10 -0.31
N CYS A 82 -5.92 -5.12 0.46
CA CYS A 82 -5.76 -3.72 0.11
C CYS A 82 -4.31 -3.29 0.22
N LYS A 83 -3.77 -2.72 -0.86
CA LYS A 83 -2.40 -2.21 -0.94
C LYS A 83 -2.35 -0.84 -1.59
N ILE A 84 -1.37 -0.03 -1.22
CA ILE A 84 -0.99 1.15 -1.99
C ILE A 84 -0.27 0.68 -3.26
N THR A 85 -0.77 1.11 -4.42
CA THR A 85 -0.20 0.78 -5.74
C THR A 85 0.54 1.95 -6.36
N ALA A 86 0.23 3.17 -5.93
CA ALA A 86 0.92 4.36 -6.36
C ALA A 86 0.88 5.42 -5.25
N CYS A 87 1.98 6.13 -5.10
CA CYS A 87 2.07 7.32 -4.27
C CYS A 87 2.10 8.58 -5.13
N PRO A 88 1.62 9.72 -4.61
CA PRO A 88 1.85 11.01 -5.24
C PRO A 88 3.35 11.25 -5.44
N SER A 89 3.70 12.12 -6.38
CA SER A 89 5.08 12.53 -6.60
C SER A 89 5.76 12.94 -5.29
N LEU A 90 6.98 12.43 -5.06
CA LEU A 90 7.80 12.71 -3.87
C LEU A 90 7.17 12.25 -2.55
N ARG A 91 6.25 11.28 -2.60
CA ARG A 91 5.78 10.53 -1.43
C ARG A 91 6.14 9.05 -1.56
N ALA A 92 6.26 8.36 -0.44
CA ALA A 92 6.39 6.91 -0.38
C ALA A 92 5.53 6.33 0.74
N ASP A 93 5.12 5.07 0.54
CA ASP A 93 4.58 4.16 1.55
C ASP A 93 5.77 3.40 2.15
N CYS A 94 6.17 3.72 3.38
CA CYS A 94 7.40 3.18 3.99
C CYS A 94 7.17 2.02 4.93
N ASP A 95 5.95 1.85 5.46
CA ASP A 95 5.58 0.73 6.32
C ASP A 95 4.69 -0.32 5.63
N GLY A 96 4.20 -0.02 4.41
CA GLY A 96 3.33 -0.90 3.63
C GLY A 96 1.89 -0.91 4.12
N LEU A 97 1.49 0.04 4.98
CA LEU A 97 0.17 0.08 5.58
C LEU A 97 -0.77 0.97 4.78
N VAL A 98 -1.81 0.37 4.21
CA VAL A 98 -2.84 1.13 3.49
C VAL A 98 -3.56 2.16 4.38
N GLY A 99 -3.57 1.94 5.71
CA GLY A 99 -4.31 2.74 6.67
C GLY A 99 -3.76 4.15 6.91
N ASN A 100 -2.46 4.38 6.72
CA ASN A 100 -1.84 5.71 6.78
C ASN A 100 -1.41 6.22 5.39
N GLY A 101 -1.40 5.35 4.37
CA GLY A 101 -1.14 5.73 2.98
C GLY A 101 0.33 6.08 2.75
N CYS A 102 0.60 6.92 1.76
CA CYS A 102 1.97 7.37 1.48
C CYS A 102 2.41 8.46 2.47
N GLU A 103 2.88 8.02 3.63
CA GLU A 103 3.15 8.80 4.82
C GLU A 103 4.48 9.57 4.76
N ALA A 104 5.44 9.12 3.96
CA ALA A 104 6.76 9.75 3.90
C ALA A 104 6.87 10.84 2.83
N ASP A 105 7.38 12.01 3.21
CA ASP A 105 7.78 13.07 2.29
C ASP A 105 9.25 12.91 1.87
N LEU A 106 9.48 12.59 0.60
CA LEU A 106 10.79 12.28 0.05
C LEU A 106 11.68 13.52 -0.19
N THR A 107 11.20 14.70 0.18
CA THR A 107 11.94 15.97 0.15
C THR A 107 12.48 16.38 1.52
N THR A 108 12.30 15.54 2.54
CA THR A 108 12.76 15.83 3.90
C THR A 108 14.07 15.13 4.21
N PRO A 109 14.90 15.68 5.12
CA PRO A 109 16.15 15.04 5.54
C PRO A 109 15.95 13.65 6.15
N SER A 110 14.78 13.31 6.68
CA SER A 110 14.50 12.01 7.30
C SER A 110 14.23 10.88 6.30
N THR A 111 13.84 11.20 5.07
CA THR A 111 13.35 10.23 4.06
C THR A 111 13.78 10.65 2.66
N CYS A 112 14.96 11.26 2.52
CA CYS A 112 15.36 11.93 1.30
C CYS A 112 15.47 10.94 0.13
N THR A 113 14.60 11.07 -0.87
CA THR A 113 14.46 10.14 -2.03
C THR A 113 13.98 8.72 -1.71
N THR A 114 14.27 8.18 -0.52
CA THR A 114 13.78 6.87 -0.08
C THR A 114 13.44 6.89 1.40
N CYS A 115 12.60 5.95 1.83
CA CYS A 115 12.16 5.77 3.22
C CYS A 115 13.29 5.66 4.25
N THR A 116 14.46 5.15 3.84
CA THR A 116 15.57 4.84 4.75
C THR A 116 16.74 5.80 4.61
N ASN A 117 16.76 6.66 3.60
CA ASN A 117 17.87 7.56 3.34
C ASN A 117 17.76 8.84 4.19
N LYS A 118 18.31 8.74 5.41
CA LYS A 118 18.40 9.84 6.37
C LYS A 118 19.66 10.66 6.13
N CYS A 119 19.51 11.96 5.93
CA CYS A 119 20.62 12.89 5.81
C CYS A 119 21.35 13.06 7.14
N ALA A 120 22.65 13.30 7.04
CA ALA A 120 23.52 13.55 8.17
C ALA A 120 23.09 14.86 8.88
N PRO A 121 23.48 15.05 10.15
CA PRO A 121 23.10 16.27 10.87
C PRO A 121 23.54 17.53 10.12
N ALA A 122 22.62 18.50 10.01
CA ALA A 122 22.78 19.74 9.25
C ALA A 122 22.92 19.57 7.71
N PHE A 123 22.58 18.40 7.17
CA PHE A 123 22.35 18.24 5.74
C PHE A 123 20.86 18.41 5.43
N ASP A 124 20.58 19.02 4.29
CA ASP A 124 19.24 19.17 3.75
C ASP A 124 19.02 18.15 2.62
N CYS A 125 17.75 17.82 2.36
CA CYS A 125 17.38 17.03 1.20
C CYS A 125 17.22 17.97 -0.01
N ALA A 126 18.32 18.22 -0.71
CA ALA A 126 18.38 19.20 -1.78
C ALA A 126 18.04 18.58 -3.13
N LYS A 127 17.39 19.36 -3.99
CA LYS A 127 17.14 19.00 -5.40
C LYS A 127 18.20 19.65 -6.30
N PRO A 128 19.15 18.89 -6.89
CA PRO A 128 20.05 19.42 -7.91
C PRO A 128 19.27 19.78 -9.20
N PRO A 129 19.85 20.62 -10.09
CA PRO A 129 19.21 20.98 -11.37
C PRO A 129 18.88 19.77 -12.24
N THR A 130 19.71 18.73 -12.17
CA THR A 130 19.52 17.46 -12.87
C THR A 130 19.59 16.33 -11.86
N GLY A 131 18.51 15.57 -11.72
CA GLY A 131 18.48 14.35 -10.90
C GLY A 131 17.45 14.36 -9.77
N PRO A 132 17.42 13.30 -8.96
CA PRO A 132 16.55 13.18 -7.80
C PRO A 132 17.08 14.02 -6.63
N HIS A 133 16.27 14.13 -5.57
CA HIS A 133 16.76 14.75 -4.33
C HIS A 133 17.94 13.94 -3.75
N LEU A 134 18.85 14.60 -3.07
CA LEU A 134 19.98 13.98 -2.39
C LEU A 134 20.35 14.76 -1.14
N CYS A 135 20.96 14.07 -0.19
CA CYS A 135 21.47 14.70 1.01
C CYS A 135 22.66 15.58 0.66
N ALA A 136 22.52 16.88 0.92
CA ALA A 136 23.52 17.88 0.60
C ALA A 136 23.81 18.75 1.82
N CYS A 137 25.07 19.15 1.98
CA CYS A 137 25.42 20.17 2.95
C CYS A 137 24.80 21.52 2.55
N SER A 138 24.33 22.29 3.54
CA SER A 138 23.80 23.64 3.35
C SER A 138 24.78 24.75 3.70
N GLY A 139 25.95 24.40 4.24
CA GLY A 139 27.09 25.28 4.44
C GLY A 139 28.26 24.56 5.09
N ASP A 140 29.38 25.26 5.26
CA ASP A 140 30.64 24.69 5.79
C ASP A 140 30.45 24.07 7.19
N ALA A 141 29.56 24.64 8.00
CA ALA A 141 29.21 24.12 9.32
C ALA A 141 28.65 22.67 9.27
N SER A 142 27.98 22.30 8.17
CA SER A 142 27.49 20.94 7.96
C SER A 142 28.63 19.94 7.85
N CYS A 143 29.84 20.35 7.42
CA CYS A 143 30.94 19.44 7.14
C CYS A 143 31.82 19.10 8.35
N LEU A 144 31.73 19.86 9.45
CA LEU A 144 32.58 19.75 10.66
C LEU A 144 34.07 19.98 10.40
N ASN A 145 34.82 20.23 11.47
CA ASN A 145 36.29 20.18 11.51
C ASN A 145 36.98 20.99 10.40
N GLY A 146 36.41 22.15 10.04
CA GLY A 146 36.95 23.04 9.02
C GLY A 146 36.73 22.57 7.58
N GLY A 147 35.87 21.57 7.36
CA GLY A 147 35.42 21.16 6.03
C GLY A 147 34.62 22.25 5.33
N THR A 148 34.73 22.30 4.00
CA THR A 148 33.97 23.24 3.18
C THR A 148 32.84 22.53 2.46
N CYS A 149 31.69 23.20 2.36
CA CYS A 149 30.56 22.74 1.57
C CYS A 149 30.66 23.31 0.17
N TYR A 150 30.92 22.45 -0.82
CA TYR A 150 31.05 22.85 -2.20
C TYR A 150 30.05 22.07 -3.05
N LEU A 151 29.12 22.77 -3.72
CA LEU A 151 28.08 22.16 -4.55
C LEU A 151 27.28 21.05 -3.82
N GLY A 152 27.03 21.24 -2.52
CA GLY A 152 26.26 20.30 -1.71
C GLY A 152 27.04 19.08 -1.23
N ILE A 153 28.34 18.97 -1.52
CA ILE A 153 29.22 17.92 -0.96
C ILE A 153 30.26 18.52 -0.03
N CYS A 154 30.59 17.78 1.03
CA CYS A 154 31.66 18.18 1.93
C CYS A 154 33.03 17.89 1.32
N VAL A 155 33.97 18.82 1.48
CA VAL A 155 35.36 18.67 1.06
C VAL A 155 36.23 18.71 2.32
N CYS A 156 36.96 17.63 2.56
CA CYS A 156 37.79 17.43 3.76
C CYS A 156 39.26 17.32 3.34
N GLY A 157 40.11 18.20 3.84
CA GLY A 157 41.54 18.20 3.46
C GLY A 157 41.77 18.35 1.95
N GLY A 158 40.84 18.99 1.23
CA GLY A 158 40.85 19.11 -0.24
C GLY A 158 40.25 17.92 -1.00
N THR A 159 39.78 16.88 -0.32
CA THR A 159 39.15 15.71 -0.94
C THR A 159 37.63 15.77 -0.83
N PRO A 160 36.88 15.71 -1.95
CA PRO A 160 35.42 15.64 -1.91
C PRO A 160 34.93 14.32 -1.30
N CYS A 161 33.97 14.41 -0.39
CA CYS A 161 33.38 13.27 0.28
C CYS A 161 32.16 12.74 -0.47
N PRO A 162 32.02 11.42 -0.61
CA PRO A 162 30.83 10.80 -1.19
C PRO A 162 29.56 11.14 -0.39
N GLY A 163 28.64 11.85 -1.02
CA GLY A 163 27.26 12.01 -0.56
C GLY A 163 27.15 12.55 0.88
N ASN A 164 26.55 11.73 1.74
CA ASN A 164 26.11 12.09 3.10
C ASN A 164 27.23 12.10 4.17
N GLN A 165 28.50 12.19 3.74
CA GLN A 165 29.67 12.09 4.61
C GLN A 165 30.16 13.47 5.08
N ARG A 166 30.84 13.47 6.23
CA ARG A 166 31.38 14.67 6.90
C ARG A 166 32.88 14.53 7.18
N CYS A 167 33.52 15.59 7.66
CA CYS A 167 34.95 15.60 7.93
C CYS A 167 35.29 15.15 9.34
N THR A 168 36.25 14.23 9.46
CA THR A 168 36.91 13.91 10.72
C THR A 168 37.90 15.01 11.10
N LEU A 169 38.43 14.96 12.33
CA LEU A 169 39.44 15.91 12.84
C LEU A 169 40.76 15.88 12.04
N ILE A 170 41.05 14.78 11.32
CA ILE A 170 42.27 14.62 10.51
C ILE A 170 42.02 14.92 9.02
N GLY A 171 40.86 15.48 8.67
CA GLY A 171 40.55 15.90 7.30
C GLY A 171 40.16 14.76 6.35
N THR A 172 39.67 13.62 6.87
CA THR A 172 39.14 12.50 6.05
C THR A 172 37.61 12.44 6.14
N CYS A 173 36.97 11.73 5.21
CA CYS A 173 35.52 11.56 5.18
C CYS A 173 35.04 10.43 6.11
N PHE A 174 33.89 10.60 6.77
CA PHE A 174 33.19 9.56 7.53
C PHE A 174 31.68 9.61 7.32
#